data_AF-A0A7L1M377-F1
#
_entry.id   AF-A0A7L1M377-F1
#
_cell.length_a   1.000
_cell.length_b   1.000
_cell.length_c   1.000
_cell.angle_alpha   90.00
_cell.angle_beta   90.00
_cell.angle_gamma   90.00
#
_symmetry.space_group_name_H-M   'P 1'
#
loop_
_entity.id
_entity.type
_entity.pdbx_description
1 polymer ?
#
loop_
_entity_poly.entity_id
_entity_poly.type
_entity_poly.pdbx_seq_one_letter_code
_entity_poly.pdbx_strand_id
1 'polypeptide(L)'
;PDPKIRIFDLGRKKAKVDEFPLCGHMVSDEYEQLSSEALEAARICANKYMVKSCGKDGFHIRVRLHPFHVIRINKMLSCAGADR
;
A
#
# COMPACT_ATOMS: atom_id res chain seq x y z
N PRO A 1 -4.29 -3.42 15.93
CA PRO A 1 -4.48 -4.56 14.98
C PRO A 1 -3.27 -4.61 14.05
N ASP A 2 -2.97 -5.77 13.47
CA ASP A 2 -1.91 -5.87 12.46
C ASP A 2 -2.25 -5.02 11.22
N PRO A 3 -1.25 -4.38 10.58
CA PRO A 3 -1.48 -3.61 9.37
C PRO A 3 -1.96 -4.51 8.23
N LYS A 4 -2.85 -3.98 7.38
CA LYS A 4 -3.43 -4.79 6.31
C LYS A 4 -2.45 -5.07 5.17
N ILE A 5 -1.62 -4.09 4.82
CA ILE A 5 -0.50 -4.29 3.90
C ILE A 5 0.57 -5.18 4.55
N ARG A 6 0.98 -6.23 3.84
CA ARG A 6 2.03 -7.17 4.29
C ARG A 6 3.16 -7.35 3.28
N ILE A 7 2.97 -6.94 2.03
CA ILE A 7 3.93 -7.14 0.94
C ILE A 7 4.32 -5.76 0.39
N PHE A 8 5.60 -5.43 0.47
CA PHE A 8 6.12 -4.13 0.04
C PHE A 8 6.87 -4.18 -1.30
N ASP A 9 7.41 -5.34 -1.70
CA ASP A 9 8.09 -5.55 -2.98
C ASP A 9 7.34 -6.53 -3.88
N LEU A 10 7.09 -6.13 -5.13
CA LEU A 10 6.34 -6.89 -6.14
C LEU A 10 7.02 -6.90 -7.51
N GLY A 11 6.57 -7.80 -8.39
CA GLY A 11 7.21 -8.03 -9.67
C GLY A 11 8.56 -8.74 -9.49
N ARG A 12 9.53 -8.40 -10.34
CA ARG A 12 10.83 -9.06 -10.40
C ARG A 12 11.82 -8.51 -9.38
N LYS A 13 11.52 -8.67 -8.09
CA LYS A 13 12.32 -8.18 -6.94
C LYS A 13 13.78 -8.67 -6.85
N LYS A 14 14.17 -9.66 -7.66
CA LYS A 14 15.53 -10.21 -7.76
C LYS A 14 16.25 -9.78 -9.06
N ALA A 15 15.66 -8.90 -9.86
CA ALA A 15 16.29 -8.38 -11.07
C ALA A 15 17.60 -7.66 -10.71
N LYS A 16 18.58 -7.71 -11.61
CA LYS A 16 19.81 -6.93 -11.47
C LYS A 16 19.51 -5.45 -11.75
N VAL A 17 20.35 -4.56 -11.22
CA VAL A 17 20.20 -3.11 -11.36
C VAL A 17 20.21 -2.69 -12.84
N ASP A 18 21.03 -3.34 -13.67
CA ASP A 18 21.15 -3.04 -15.10
C ASP A 18 19.90 -3.39 -15.92
N GLU A 19 18.97 -4.18 -15.37
CA GLU A 19 17.78 -4.64 -16.09
C GLU A 19 16.63 -3.62 -16.06
N PHE A 20 16.63 -2.69 -15.10
CA PHE A 20 15.59 -1.67 -14.96
C PHE A 20 16.23 -0.26 -14.84
N PRO A 21 16.62 0.36 -15.97
CA PRO A 21 17.28 1.68 -15.95
C PRO A 21 16.33 2.84 -15.61
N LEU A 22 15.02 2.66 -15.82
CA LEU A 22 14.01 3.69 -15.56
C LEU A 22 13.40 3.50 -14.16
N CYS A 23 13.31 4.59 -13.39
CA CYS A 23 12.63 4.62 -12.11
C CYS A 23 11.61 5.78 -12.06
N GLY A 24 10.35 5.46 -11.75
CA GLY A 24 9.31 6.44 -11.47
C GLY A 24 8.94 6.43 -9.99
N HIS A 25 8.64 7.61 -9.43
CA HIS A 25 8.19 7.75 -8.05
C HIS A 25 6.81 8.38 -7.98
N MET A 26 5.95 7.79 -7.15
CA MET A 26 4.70 8.40 -6.72
C MET A 26 4.98 9.13 -5.41
N VAL A 27 4.75 10.44 -5.40
CA VAL A 27 5.04 11.33 -4.28
C VAL A 27 3.74 12.06 -3.92
N SER A 28 3.38 12.07 -2.63
CA SER A 28 2.30 12.94 -2.15
C SER A 28 2.85 14.35 -1.98
N ASP A 29 2.08 15.33 -2.42
CA ASP A 29 2.39 16.77 -2.29
C ASP A 29 1.72 17.38 -1.04
N GLU A 30 1.08 16.54 -0.23
CA GLU A 30 0.36 16.94 0.98
C GLU A 30 0.94 16.26 2.23
N TYR A 31 0.81 16.94 3.37
CA TYR A 31 1.17 16.37 4.66
C TYR A 31 -0.06 15.69 5.28
N GLU A 32 -0.11 14.36 5.16
CA GLU A 32 -1.28 13.57 5.52
C GLU A 32 -0.89 12.20 6.10
N GLN A 33 -1.88 11.47 6.64
CA GLN A 33 -1.72 10.09 7.06
C GLN A 33 -2.45 9.13 6.10
N LEU A 34 -1.71 8.19 5.53
CA LEU A 34 -2.25 7.17 4.66
C LEU A 34 -2.56 5.90 5.44
N SER A 35 -3.80 5.40 5.32
CA SER A 35 -4.24 4.17 5.99
C SER A 35 -3.55 2.93 5.41
N SER A 36 -3.40 1.89 6.23
CA SER A 36 -2.79 0.62 5.80
C SER A 36 -3.62 -0.07 4.71
N GLU A 37 -4.93 0.16 4.73
CA GLU A 37 -5.93 -0.31 3.79
C GLU A 37 -5.79 0.37 2.43
N ALA A 38 -5.58 1.69 2.41
CA ALA A 38 -5.35 2.44 1.19
C ALA A 38 -4.05 2.01 0.51
N LEU A 39 -2.97 1.80 1.28
CA LEU A 39 -1.69 1.30 0.75
C LEU A 39 -1.85 -0.08 0.12
N GLU A 40 -2.56 -1.00 0.76
CA GLU A 40 -2.79 -2.34 0.20
C GLU A 40 -3.67 -2.29 -1.06
N ALA A 41 -4.73 -1.47 -1.07
CA ALA A 41 -5.59 -1.29 -2.23
C ALA A 41 -4.82 -0.69 -3.43
N ALA A 42 -4.04 0.36 -3.20
CA ALA A 42 -3.20 0.98 -4.22
C ALA A 42 -2.15 0.00 -4.78
N ARG A 43 -1.51 -0.78 -3.90
CA ARG A 43 -0.55 -1.83 -4.27
C ARG A 43 -1.20 -2.90 -5.15
N ILE A 44 -2.39 -3.39 -4.80
CA ILE A 44 -3.13 -4.37 -5.61
C ILE A 44 -3.48 -3.78 -6.98
N CYS A 45 -3.99 -2.56 -7.01
CA CYS A 45 -4.39 -1.87 -8.23
C CYS A 45 -3.21 -1.70 -9.20
N ALA A 46 -2.10 -1.11 -8.72
CA ALA A 46 -0.91 -0.87 -9.51
C ALA A 46 -0.31 -2.19 -10.04
N ASN A 47 -0.18 -3.21 -9.19
CA ASN A 47 0.36 -4.51 -9.61
C ASN A 47 -0.55 -5.19 -10.65
N LYS A 48 -1.88 -5.15 -10.47
CA LYS A 48 -2.82 -5.75 -11.43
C LYS A 48 -2.71 -5.09 -12.80
N TYR A 49 -2.63 -3.76 -12.84
CA TYR A 49 -2.49 -3.02 -14.08
C TYR A 49 -1.15 -3.33 -14.76
N MET A 50 -0.05 -3.28 -14.01
CA MET A 50 1.30 -3.50 -14.56
C MET A 50 1.50 -4.93 -15.03
N VAL A 51 0.95 -5.93 -14.35
CA VAL A 51 0.98 -7.33 -14.83
C VAL A 51 0.23 -7.46 -16.16
N LYS A 52 -0.90 -6.78 -16.32
CA LYS A 52 -1.68 -6.80 -17.56
C LYS A 52 -0.95 -6.09 -18.72
N SER A 53 -0.33 -4.95 -18.45
CA SER A 53 0.24 -4.08 -19.48
C SER A 53 1.69 -4.44 -19.85
N CYS A 54 2.52 -4.79 -18.87
CA CYS A 54 3.97 -5.01 -19.05
C CYS A 54 4.40 -6.46 -18.79
N GLY A 55 3.49 -7.33 -18.34
CA GLY A 55 3.82 -8.68 -17.89
C GLY A 55 4.38 -8.71 -16.47
N LYS A 56 4.31 -9.87 -15.83
CA LYS A 56 4.70 -10.06 -14.41
C LYS A 56 6.16 -9.75 -14.11
N ASP A 57 7.04 -10.00 -15.08
CA ASP A 57 8.49 -9.84 -14.94
C ASP A 57 9.03 -8.54 -15.57
N GLY A 58 8.15 -7.72 -16.14
CA GLY A 58 8.50 -6.47 -16.81
C GLY A 58 8.71 -5.27 -15.88
N PHE A 59 8.55 -5.45 -14.56
CA PHE A 59 8.69 -4.36 -13.59
C PHE A 59 9.12 -4.84 -12.20
N HIS A 60 9.60 -3.91 -11.38
CA HIS A 60 9.73 -4.04 -9.92
C HIS A 60 9.07 -2.84 -9.26
N ILE A 61 8.04 -3.09 -8.44
CA ILE A 61 7.35 -2.04 -7.65
C ILE A 61 7.71 -2.22 -6.19
N ARG A 62 8.00 -1.10 -5.53
CA ARG A 62 8.24 -1.03 -4.08
C ARG A 62 7.35 0.02 -3.43
N VAL A 63 6.60 -0.39 -2.42
CA VAL A 63 5.91 0.50 -1.49
C VAL A 63 6.94 0.99 -0.45
N ARG A 64 7.17 2.30 -0.39
CA ARG A 64 8.20 2.89 0.50
C ARG A 64 7.67 3.21 1.91
N LEU A 65 6.38 3.54 2.03
CA LEU A 65 5.75 3.90 3.30
C LEU A 65 5.39 2.65 4.12
N HIS A 66 5.67 2.68 5.41
CA HIS A 66 5.27 1.65 6.37
C HIS A 66 4.31 2.23 7.41
N PRO A 67 3.11 1.64 7.60
CA PRO A 67 2.09 2.18 8.50
C PRO A 67 2.40 1.81 9.97
N PHE A 68 3.24 2.61 10.63
CA PHE A 68 3.57 2.41 12.05
C PHE A 68 2.65 3.19 13.00
N HIS A 69 1.94 4.20 12.51
CA HIS A 69 1.04 5.00 13.34
C HIS A 69 -0.26 4.24 13.65
N VAL A 70 -0.58 4.07 14.93
CA VAL A 70 -1.81 3.40 15.38
C VAL A 70 -2.89 4.44 15.68
N ILE A 71 -3.95 4.44 14.87
CA ILE A 71 -5.11 5.31 15.04
C ILE A 71 -6.00 4.74 16.17
N ARG A 72 -6.53 5.61 17.03
CA ARG A 72 -7.46 5.26 18.09
C ARG A 72 -8.89 5.63 17.70
N ILE A 73 -9.86 4.90 18.25
CA ILE A 73 -11.29 5.19 18.09
C ILE A 73 -11.96 5.24 19.46
N ASN A 74 -12.74 6.29 19.71
CA ASN A 74 -13.69 6.31 20.82
C ASN A 74 -15.02 5.74 20.33
N LYS A 75 -15.28 4.46 20.63
CA LYS A 75 -16.39 3.73 20.04
C LYS A 75 -17.65 3.88 20.90
N MET A 76 -18.68 4.50 20.32
CA MET A 76 -20.00 4.61 20.94
C MET A 76 -20.91 3.47 20.48
N LEU A 77 -21.79 2.98 21.36
CA LEU A 77 -22.81 2.00 21.02
C LEU A 77 -23.99 2.69 20.33
N SER A 78 -24.48 2.13 19.24
CA SER A 78 -25.59 2.67 18.45
C SER A 78 -26.96 2.03 18.78
N CYS A 79 -27.01 1.16 19.81
CA CYS A 79 -28.23 0.46 20.21
C CYS A 79 -29.04 1.26 21.24
N ALA A 80 -30.36 1.03 21.28
CA ALA A 80 -31.20 1.58 22.34
C ALA A 80 -30.75 1.07 23.72
N GLY A 81 -30.58 1.97 24.69
CA GLY A 81 -30.06 1.64 26.02
C GLY A 81 -28.52 1.64 26.14
N ALA A 82 -27.79 2.27 25.21
CA ALA A 82 -26.33 2.35 25.22
C ALA A 82 -25.69 2.92 26.51
N ASP A 83 -26.46 3.66 27.30
CA ASP A 83 -26.04 4.32 28.55
C ASP A 83 -26.59 3.63 29.81
N ARG A 84 -27.45 2.61 29.66
CA ARG A 84 -28.17 1.98 30.78
C ARG A 84 -27.59 0.65 31.20
#